data_AF-A0A0V0YDZ4-F1
#
_entry.id   AF-A0A0V0YDZ4-F1
#
_cell.length_a   1.000
_cell.length_b   1.000
_cell.length_c   1.000
_cell.angle_alpha   90.00
_cell.angle_beta   90.00
_cell.angle_gamma   90.00
#
_symmetry.space_group_name_H-M   'P 1'
#
loop_
_entity.id
_entity.type
_entity.pdbx_description
1 polymer ?
#
loop_
_entity_poly.entity_id
_entity_poly.type
_entity_poly.pdbx_seq_one_letter_code
_entity_poly.pdbx_strand_id
1 'polypeptide(L)'
;LIKVPFDASKDDWQISCLISEQIPYEASMADWNLEATVGKETLNTDVYCQVDGHCVHFLVEKFGKLALIGQPSRADVNLVKRVRLLAFLHSTCLSIHCVDDTRSALTRVMRHQRELGGRLCAINAGDALPLKLHADLCLSLESISSGWTVTAPVGHYQEIPSSRLCQSFAFDVHCSFSLDSTTSASQKIFQDNCCPSSLTAHLVIYQKDDYESAVHLKVDSNSWLNIEDHLRPFQPAVRLPQAVKAEISAMLDPPLESGNDWRMLAHLLGVAHYLPYFASRSSPSELILTLWESREQNCTAFVKLAHFLRKMRREDAYMALSNYLNTI
;
A
#
# COMPACT_ATOMS: atom_id res chain seq x y z
N LEU A 1 10.81 11.73 -9.29
CA LEU A 1 9.78 10.67 -9.33
C LEU A 1 9.72 10.00 -7.96
N ILE A 2 8.53 9.93 -7.36
CA ILE A 2 8.30 9.34 -6.04
C ILE A 2 7.12 8.37 -6.16
N LYS A 3 7.28 7.14 -5.65
CA LYS A 3 6.24 6.10 -5.68
C LYS A 3 5.73 5.87 -4.27
N VAL A 4 4.44 6.14 -4.04
CA VAL A 4 3.79 5.98 -2.74
C VAL A 4 2.81 4.81 -2.83
N PRO A 5 2.88 3.80 -1.94
CA PRO A 5 1.90 2.71 -1.92
C PRO A 5 0.52 3.25 -1.55
N PHE A 6 -0.51 2.69 -2.16
CA PHE A 6 -1.91 3.05 -1.99
C PHE A 6 -2.73 1.79 -1.77
N ASP A 7 -3.55 1.80 -0.73
CA ASP A 7 -4.30 0.65 -0.21
C ASP A 7 -5.78 0.69 -0.57
N ALA A 8 -6.24 1.67 -1.35
CA ALA A 8 -7.64 1.88 -1.68
C ALA A 8 -7.95 1.69 -3.17
N SER A 9 -9.24 1.65 -3.54
CA SER A 9 -9.67 1.59 -4.95
C SER A 9 -9.45 2.95 -5.63
N LYS A 10 -9.16 2.95 -6.93
CA LYS A 10 -8.96 4.21 -7.69
C LYS A 10 -10.27 4.95 -7.95
N ASP A 11 -11.37 4.23 -8.13
CA ASP A 11 -12.62 4.81 -8.67
C ASP A 11 -13.45 5.53 -7.61
N ASP A 12 -13.35 5.09 -6.35
CA ASP A 12 -14.12 5.61 -5.23
C ASP A 12 -13.44 6.76 -4.50
N TRP A 13 -12.14 6.94 -4.74
CA TRP A 13 -11.30 7.89 -4.01
C TRP A 13 -10.90 9.06 -4.89
N GLN A 14 -11.21 10.28 -4.44
CA GLN A 14 -10.56 11.48 -4.94
C GLN A 14 -9.19 11.62 -4.29
N ILE A 15 -8.14 11.45 -5.10
CA ILE A 15 -6.76 11.52 -4.67
C ILE A 15 -6.20 12.93 -4.84
N SER A 16 -5.55 13.44 -3.80
CA SER A 16 -4.81 14.69 -3.85
C SER A 16 -3.42 14.58 -3.22
N CYS A 17 -2.54 15.49 -3.64
CA CYS A 17 -1.18 15.64 -3.17
C CYS A 17 -1.06 16.92 -2.36
N LEU A 18 -0.58 16.81 -1.13
CA LEU A 18 -0.14 17.94 -0.34
C LEU A 18 1.38 18.03 -0.36
N ILE A 19 1.91 19.25 -0.47
CA ILE A 19 3.35 19.53 -0.37
C ILE A 19 3.62 20.47 0.79
N SER A 20 4.72 20.22 1.49
CA SER A 20 5.32 21.15 2.43
C SER A 20 6.79 21.36 2.10
N GLU A 21 7.19 22.63 1.93
CA GLU A 21 8.56 23.03 1.56
C GLU A 21 9.48 23.20 2.80
N GLN A 22 8.99 23.02 4.04
CA GLN A 22 9.77 23.23 5.26
C GLN A 22 10.61 22.00 5.69
N ILE A 23 11.89 22.26 6.02
CA ILE A 23 12.91 21.31 6.51
C ILE A 23 13.46 21.84 7.87
N PRO A 24 13.74 21.07 8.94
CA PRO A 24 13.26 19.74 9.32
C PRO A 24 12.62 19.63 10.73
N TYR A 25 12.34 20.69 11.51
CA TYR A 25 12.04 20.45 12.95
C TYR A 25 10.58 20.47 13.42
N GLU A 26 9.66 21.27 12.89
CA GLU A 26 8.27 21.27 13.38
C GLU A 26 7.34 21.59 12.22
N ALA A 27 6.86 20.57 11.50
CA ALA A 27 5.78 20.79 10.55
C ALA A 27 4.48 20.88 11.37
N SER A 28 3.92 22.07 11.50
CA SER A 28 2.54 22.23 11.94
C SER A 28 1.60 21.78 10.81
N MET A 29 0.36 21.40 11.12
CA MET A 29 -0.63 21.09 10.06
C MET A 29 -0.90 22.29 9.13
N ALA A 30 -0.51 23.51 9.50
CA ALA A 30 -0.68 24.72 8.70
C ALA A 30 0.33 24.85 7.54
N ASP A 31 1.37 24.01 7.50
CA ASP A 31 2.47 24.09 6.52
C ASP A 31 2.25 23.21 5.28
N TRP A 32 1.07 22.60 5.15
CA TRP A 32 0.70 21.73 4.03
C TRP A 32 -0.18 22.48 3.03
N ASN A 33 0.28 22.56 1.79
CA ASN A 33 -0.47 23.17 0.70
C ASN A 33 -0.99 22.10 -0.25
N LEU A 34 -2.25 22.25 -0.67
CA LEU A 34 -2.85 21.41 -1.71
C LEU A 34 -2.28 21.80 -3.07
N GLU A 35 -1.43 20.93 -3.62
CA GLU A 35 -0.74 21.22 -4.87
C GLU A 35 -1.46 20.63 -6.08
N ALA A 36 -1.98 19.41 -5.95
CA ALA A 36 -2.64 18.72 -7.05
C ALA A 36 -3.79 17.85 -6.56
N THR A 37 -4.93 17.91 -7.25
CA THR A 37 -6.00 16.93 -7.12
C THR A 37 -6.16 16.25 -8.46
N VAL A 38 -6.11 14.91 -8.46
CA VAL A 38 -6.16 14.10 -9.68
C VAL A 38 -7.47 14.36 -10.43
N GLY A 39 -7.37 14.75 -11.70
CA GLY A 39 -8.51 15.11 -12.56
C GLY A 39 -9.00 16.56 -12.40
N LYS A 40 -8.37 17.37 -11.55
CA LYS A 40 -8.65 18.80 -11.36
C LYS A 40 -7.39 19.65 -11.54
N GLU A 41 -6.42 19.17 -12.30
CA GLU A 41 -5.16 19.86 -12.57
C GLU A 41 -5.39 21.15 -13.40
N THR A 42 -4.58 22.17 -13.13
CA THR A 42 -4.60 23.47 -13.84
C THR A 42 -3.22 23.75 -14.43
N LEU A 43 -3.08 24.76 -15.30
CA LEU A 43 -1.78 25.14 -15.87
C LEU A 43 -0.72 25.55 -14.82
N ASN A 44 -1.14 25.86 -13.60
CA ASN A 44 -0.25 26.19 -12.49
C ASN A 44 0.11 24.97 -11.62
N THR A 45 -0.42 23.79 -11.96
CA THR A 45 -0.17 22.57 -11.20
C THR A 45 1.20 22.00 -11.62
N ASP A 46 2.19 22.14 -10.73
CA ASP A 46 3.59 21.75 -10.96
C ASP A 46 3.90 20.32 -10.49
N VAL A 47 2.86 19.53 -10.22
CA VAL A 47 2.96 18.13 -9.83
C VAL A 47 2.06 17.27 -10.69
N TYR A 48 2.64 16.20 -11.22
CA TYR A 48 1.88 15.19 -11.94
C TYR A 48 1.69 13.95 -11.09
N CYS A 49 0.44 13.53 -10.97
CA CYS A 49 0.00 12.41 -10.16
C CYS A 49 -0.58 11.31 -11.06
N GLN A 50 0.10 10.17 -11.16
CA GLN A 50 -0.44 8.98 -11.81
C GLN A 50 -0.92 7.99 -10.75
N VAL A 51 -2.24 7.75 -10.72
CA VAL A 51 -2.86 6.76 -9.84
C VAL A 51 -2.98 5.44 -10.61
N ASP A 52 -2.23 4.44 -10.17
CA ASP A 52 -2.35 3.04 -10.59
C ASP A 52 -3.06 2.22 -9.49
N GLY A 53 -3.28 0.93 -9.71
CA GLY A 53 -4.13 0.11 -8.83
C GLY A 53 -3.69 0.03 -7.36
N HIS A 54 -2.41 0.17 -7.06
CA HIS A 54 -1.86 -0.01 -5.69
C HIS A 54 -0.76 0.99 -5.32
N CYS A 55 -0.55 2.00 -6.15
CA CYS A 55 0.44 3.02 -5.90
C CYS A 55 0.13 4.28 -6.69
N VAL A 56 0.61 5.40 -6.16
CA VAL A 56 0.58 6.70 -6.82
C VAL A 56 2.01 7.10 -7.16
N HIS A 57 2.22 7.50 -8.40
CA HIS A 57 3.48 7.97 -8.92
C HIS A 57 3.43 9.48 -9.05
N PHE A 58 4.30 10.16 -8.31
CA PHE A 58 4.45 11.60 -8.32
C PHE A 58 5.67 12.01 -9.13
N LEU A 59 5.45 12.86 -10.13
CA LEU A 59 6.51 13.65 -10.72
C LEU A 59 6.44 15.04 -10.09
N VAL A 60 7.51 15.42 -9.40
CA VAL A 60 7.67 16.69 -8.70
C VAL A 60 8.96 17.34 -9.20
N GLU A 61 8.94 18.66 -9.37
CA GLU A 61 10.14 19.43 -9.73
C GLU A 61 11.02 19.74 -8.51
N LYS A 62 10.38 20.12 -7.40
CA LYS A 62 11.04 20.53 -6.18
C LYS A 62 11.04 19.41 -5.16
N PHE A 63 12.12 19.33 -4.38
CA PHE A 63 12.18 18.46 -3.23
C PHE A 63 11.36 19.05 -2.07
N GLY A 64 10.65 18.19 -1.34
CA GLY A 64 9.82 18.60 -0.22
C GLY A 64 9.18 17.39 0.46
N LYS A 65 8.34 17.65 1.47
CA LYS A 65 7.49 16.62 2.08
C LYS A 65 6.24 16.47 1.23
N LEU A 66 5.85 15.22 0.98
CA LEU A 66 4.65 14.87 0.23
C LEU A 66 3.71 14.08 1.13
N ALA A 67 2.43 14.42 1.09
CA ALA A 67 1.37 13.62 1.69
C ALA A 67 0.32 13.29 0.63
N LEU A 68 0.04 12.00 0.49
CA LEU A 68 -1.07 11.48 -0.29
C LEU A 68 -2.33 11.56 0.57
N ILE A 69 -3.34 12.28 0.13
CA ILE A 69 -4.64 12.33 0.79
C ILE A 69 -5.72 11.76 -0.13
N GLY A 70 -6.64 11.03 0.48
CA GLY A 70 -7.82 10.47 -0.18
C GLY A 70 -9.08 10.99 0.48
N GLN A 71 -10.04 11.42 -0.33
CA GLN A 71 -11.39 11.77 0.10
C GLN A 71 -12.41 11.00 -0.75
N PRO A 72 -13.66 10.83 -0.29
CA PRO A 72 -14.70 10.24 -1.13
C PRO A 72 -14.86 11.02 -2.43
N SER A 73 -14.86 10.33 -3.57
CA SER A 73 -15.07 10.98 -4.88
C SER A 73 -16.49 11.55 -5.01
N ARG A 74 -17.45 10.97 -4.29
CA ARG A 74 -18.85 11.41 -4.18
C ARG A 74 -19.33 11.19 -2.74
N ALA A 75 -20.36 11.93 -2.34
CA ALA A 75 -20.89 11.90 -0.97
C ALA A 75 -21.40 10.52 -0.53
N ASP A 76 -21.98 9.75 -1.45
CA ASP A 76 -22.65 8.48 -1.15
C ASP A 76 -21.77 7.24 -1.40
N VAL A 77 -20.47 7.43 -1.63
CA VAL A 77 -19.57 6.31 -1.94
C VAL A 77 -19.06 5.66 -0.67
N ASN A 78 -19.30 4.36 -0.57
CA ASN A 78 -18.76 3.53 0.49
C ASN A 78 -17.29 3.22 0.24
N LEU A 79 -16.42 3.93 0.95
CA LEU A 79 -14.98 3.76 0.80
C LEU A 79 -14.51 2.41 1.36
N VAL A 80 -13.65 1.76 0.58
CA VAL A 80 -12.99 0.52 0.95
C VAL A 80 -11.47 0.72 0.92
N LYS A 81 -10.80 0.18 1.93
CA LYS A 81 -9.34 0.05 2.02
C LYS A 81 -8.93 -1.41 2.14
N ARG A 82 -7.70 -1.72 1.75
CA ARG A 82 -7.11 -3.04 1.92
C ARG A 82 -6.29 -3.06 3.19
N VAL A 83 -6.63 -3.96 4.10
CA VAL A 83 -5.93 -4.12 5.37
C VAL A 83 -5.48 -5.55 5.58
N ARG A 84 -4.45 -5.72 6.41
CA ARG A 84 -4.06 -7.01 6.97
C ARG A 84 -4.29 -7.00 8.47
N LEU A 85 -4.66 -8.17 8.96
CA LEU A 85 -4.91 -8.42 10.37
C LEU A 85 -3.69 -9.15 10.93
N LEU A 86 -3.07 -8.56 11.94
CA LEU A 86 -1.88 -9.08 12.59
C LEU A 86 -2.20 -9.36 14.06
N ALA A 87 -2.00 -10.60 14.52
CA ALA A 87 -2.16 -10.95 15.92
C ALA A 87 -0.82 -11.02 16.64
N PHE A 88 -0.67 -10.26 17.72
CA PHE A 88 0.50 -10.27 18.58
C PHE A 88 0.15 -10.74 19.98
N LEU A 89 0.95 -11.63 20.54
CA LEU A 89 0.87 -12.05 21.92
C LEU A 89 1.99 -11.38 22.72
N HIS A 90 1.62 -10.64 23.77
CA HIS A 90 2.54 -10.08 24.74
C HIS A 90 2.15 -10.55 26.14
N SER A 91 3.01 -11.36 26.78
CA SER A 91 2.74 -11.98 28.08
C SER A 91 1.41 -12.75 28.07
N THR A 92 0.32 -12.15 28.56
CA THR A 92 -1.03 -12.73 28.56
C THR A 92 -2.05 -11.86 27.82
N CYS A 93 -1.59 -10.91 26.99
CA CYS A 93 -2.44 -10.05 26.18
C CYS A 93 -2.32 -10.43 24.71
N LEU A 94 -3.44 -10.87 24.11
CA LEU A 94 -3.55 -11.11 22.68
C LEU A 94 -4.15 -9.88 22.00
N SER A 95 -3.35 -9.18 21.20
CA SER A 95 -3.77 -7.98 20.46
C SER A 95 -3.90 -8.26 18.97
N ILE A 96 -4.97 -7.78 18.35
CA ILE A 96 -5.25 -7.93 16.92
C ILE A 96 -5.25 -6.54 16.31
N HIS A 97 -4.31 -6.34 15.39
CA HIS A 97 -4.02 -5.07 14.74
C HIS A 97 -4.60 -5.06 13.34
N CYS A 98 -5.38 -4.03 13.02
CA CYS A 98 -5.84 -3.74 11.68
C CYS A 98 -4.88 -2.74 11.04
N VAL A 99 -4.13 -3.18 10.03
CA VAL A 99 -3.02 -2.42 9.45
C VAL A 99 -3.18 -2.30 7.95
N ASP A 100 -2.97 -1.10 7.39
CA ASP A 100 -2.99 -0.87 5.94
C ASP A 100 -2.09 -1.87 5.21
N ASP A 101 -2.54 -2.39 4.05
CA ASP A 101 -1.79 -3.34 3.19
C ASP A 101 -0.64 -2.65 2.44
N THR A 102 0.24 -1.97 3.19
CA THR A 102 1.45 -1.32 2.69
C THR A 102 2.67 -1.82 3.46
N ARG A 103 3.81 -1.98 2.77
CA ARG A 103 5.06 -2.43 3.39
C ARG A 103 5.46 -1.54 4.56
N SER A 104 5.36 -0.22 4.40
CA SER A 104 5.73 0.74 5.44
C SER A 104 4.85 0.63 6.69
N ALA A 105 3.53 0.45 6.54
CA ALA A 105 2.63 0.29 7.68
C ALA A 105 2.90 -1.03 8.42
N LEU A 106 2.99 -2.14 7.69
CA LEU A 106 3.26 -3.47 8.26
C LEU A 106 4.61 -3.51 8.97
N THR A 107 5.69 -3.05 8.35
CA THR A 107 7.02 -3.01 8.98
C THR A 107 7.04 -2.11 10.21
N ARG A 108 6.32 -0.98 10.19
CA ARG A 108 6.22 -0.07 11.34
C ARG A 108 5.51 -0.70 12.52
N VAL A 109 4.36 -1.33 12.32
CA VAL A 109 3.61 -2.03 13.39
C VAL A 109 4.42 -3.20 13.92
N MET A 110 5.03 -4.01 13.03
CA MET A 110 5.90 -5.11 13.43
C MET A 110 7.08 -4.66 14.29
N ARG A 111 7.74 -3.57 13.91
CA ARG A 111 8.84 -3.00 14.69
C ARG A 111 8.36 -2.53 16.06
N HIS A 112 7.26 -1.77 16.10
CA HIS A 112 6.71 -1.24 17.34
C HIS A 112 6.27 -2.35 18.30
N GLN A 113 5.52 -3.34 17.81
CA GLN A 113 5.06 -4.46 18.63
C GLN A 113 6.23 -5.33 19.12
N ARG A 114 7.29 -5.48 18.32
CA ARG A 114 8.52 -6.16 18.76
C ARG A 114 9.26 -5.38 19.84
N GLU A 115 9.32 -4.05 19.77
CA GLU A 115 9.90 -3.17 20.82
C GLU A 115 9.13 -3.32 22.14
N LEU A 116 7.81 -3.53 22.08
CA LEU A 116 6.97 -3.84 23.25
C LEU A 116 7.08 -5.31 23.72
N GLY A 117 7.91 -6.13 23.07
CA GLY A 117 8.05 -7.56 23.40
C GLY A 117 6.89 -8.44 22.94
N GLY A 118 6.08 -7.96 22.00
CA GLY A 118 5.02 -8.74 21.35
C GLY A 118 5.58 -9.72 20.32
N ARG A 119 5.09 -10.96 20.35
CA ARG A 119 5.39 -11.99 19.36
C ARG A 119 4.26 -12.08 18.35
N LEU A 120 4.59 -12.11 17.07
CA LEU A 120 3.62 -12.34 16.00
C LEU A 120 3.15 -13.79 16.02
N CYS A 121 1.84 -14.01 16.11
CA CYS A 121 1.23 -15.34 16.27
C CYS A 121 0.19 -15.67 15.19
N ALA A 122 -0.30 -14.68 14.43
CA ALA A 122 -1.08 -14.91 13.22
C ALA A 122 -1.05 -13.71 12.28
N ILE A 123 -1.27 -14.01 11.00
CA ILE A 123 -1.55 -13.06 9.92
C ILE A 123 -2.77 -13.62 9.17
N ASN A 124 -3.70 -12.77 8.74
CA ASN A 124 -4.79 -13.27 7.89
C ASN A 124 -4.21 -13.90 6.61
N ALA A 125 -4.62 -15.15 6.35
CA ALA A 125 -4.16 -15.90 5.19
C ALA A 125 -4.78 -15.35 3.90
N GLY A 126 -4.03 -15.42 2.79
CA GLY A 126 -4.51 -15.02 1.46
C GLY A 126 -4.41 -13.52 1.18
N ASP A 127 -5.39 -13.02 0.43
CA ASP A 127 -5.50 -11.63 0.03
C ASP A 127 -5.83 -10.71 1.22
N ALA A 128 -5.46 -9.44 1.08
CA ALA A 128 -5.81 -8.42 2.06
C ALA A 128 -7.34 -8.27 2.21
N LEU A 129 -7.80 -8.04 3.43
CA LEU A 129 -9.22 -7.84 3.75
C LEU A 129 -9.69 -6.51 3.13
N PRO A 130 -10.76 -6.49 2.32
CA PRO A 130 -11.41 -5.25 1.91
C PRO A 130 -12.22 -4.69 3.09
N LEU A 131 -11.64 -3.71 3.79
CA LEU A 131 -12.25 -3.02 4.91
C LEU A 131 -13.14 -1.86 4.41
N LYS A 132 -14.45 -2.01 4.57
CA LYS A 132 -15.43 -0.92 4.39
C LYS A 132 -15.31 0.09 5.53
N LEU A 133 -15.03 1.35 5.22
CA LEU A 133 -14.80 2.39 6.22
C LEU A 133 -16.08 2.87 6.94
N HIS A 134 -17.26 2.53 6.44
CA HIS A 134 -18.55 2.92 7.04
C HIS A 134 -19.10 1.87 8.03
N ALA A 135 -18.50 0.69 8.09
CA ALA A 135 -18.97 -0.42 8.92
C ALA A 135 -17.96 -0.73 10.03
N ASP A 136 -18.46 -1.07 11.21
CA ASP A 136 -17.62 -1.47 12.34
C ASP A 136 -17.01 -2.85 12.09
N LEU A 137 -15.75 -3.02 12.49
CA LEU A 137 -15.06 -4.30 12.41
C LEU A 137 -15.29 -5.07 13.72
N CYS A 138 -15.91 -6.23 13.61
CA CYS A 138 -16.28 -7.08 14.73
C CYS A 138 -15.27 -8.23 14.86
N LEU A 139 -14.80 -8.49 16.08
CA LEU A 139 -13.86 -9.55 16.40
C LEU A 139 -14.48 -10.45 17.48
N SER A 140 -14.70 -11.71 17.14
CA SER A 140 -15.19 -12.73 18.06
C SER A 140 -14.13 -13.81 18.25
N LEU A 141 -13.76 -14.10 19.50
CA LEU A 141 -12.88 -15.20 19.84
C LEU A 141 -13.73 -16.45 20.12
N GLU A 142 -13.74 -17.40 19.19
CA GLU A 142 -14.60 -18.59 19.26
C GLU A 142 -14.00 -19.74 20.06
N SER A 143 -12.68 -19.93 19.97
CA SER A 143 -11.99 -20.99 20.71
C SER A 143 -10.59 -20.58 21.13
N ILE A 144 -10.15 -21.14 22.25
CA ILE A 144 -8.83 -20.93 22.84
C ILE A 144 -8.32 -22.28 23.40
N SER A 145 -7.00 -22.49 23.39
CA SER A 145 -6.40 -23.73 23.86
C SER A 145 -6.65 -23.99 25.35
N SER A 146 -6.72 -25.29 25.70
CA SER A 146 -6.83 -25.72 27.09
C SER A 146 -5.65 -25.19 27.92
N GLY A 147 -5.93 -24.49 29.01
CA GLY A 147 -4.91 -23.84 29.83
C GLY A 147 -4.94 -22.31 29.79
N TRP A 148 -5.80 -21.73 28.97
CA TRP A 148 -6.01 -20.28 28.87
C TRP A 148 -7.50 -19.95 29.02
N THR A 149 -7.77 -18.83 29.69
CA THR A 149 -9.11 -18.25 29.81
C THR A 149 -9.06 -16.77 29.48
N VAL A 150 -10.10 -16.24 28.84
CA VAL A 150 -10.18 -14.80 28.56
C VAL A 150 -10.80 -14.11 29.77
N THR A 151 -10.10 -13.11 30.29
CA THR A 151 -10.57 -12.29 31.42
C THR A 151 -11.29 -11.04 30.96
N ALA A 152 -10.89 -10.48 29.81
CA ALA A 152 -11.55 -9.35 29.18
C ALA A 152 -11.34 -9.39 27.65
N PRO A 153 -12.33 -8.97 26.84
CA PRO A 153 -13.67 -8.47 27.18
C PRO A 153 -14.66 -9.59 27.55
N VAL A 154 -15.71 -9.23 28.30
CA VAL A 154 -16.80 -10.15 28.65
C VAL A 154 -17.57 -10.53 27.38
N GLY A 155 -17.77 -11.83 27.16
CA GLY A 155 -18.44 -12.35 25.96
C GLY A 155 -17.51 -12.61 24.77
N HIS A 156 -16.19 -12.50 24.96
CA HIS A 156 -15.18 -12.83 23.94
C HIS A 156 -15.32 -12.04 22.63
N TYR A 157 -15.96 -10.88 22.71
CA TYR A 157 -16.35 -10.06 21.57
C TYR A 157 -15.87 -8.62 21.73
N GLN A 158 -15.39 -8.03 20.64
CA GLN A 158 -14.91 -6.67 20.60
C GLN A 158 -15.25 -6.04 19.24
N GLU A 159 -15.51 -4.75 19.25
CA GLU A 159 -15.80 -3.98 18.03
C GLU A 159 -14.80 -2.83 17.90
N ILE A 160 -14.31 -2.62 16.67
CA ILE A 160 -13.59 -1.42 16.28
C ILE A 160 -14.56 -0.52 15.52
N PRO A 161 -14.95 0.63 16.09
CA PRO A 161 -15.86 1.56 15.43
C PRO A 161 -15.27 2.07 14.11
N SER A 162 -16.14 2.23 13.10
CA SER A 162 -15.83 2.84 11.80
C SER A 162 -15.14 4.20 11.90
N SER A 163 -15.49 5.00 12.91
CA SER A 163 -14.87 6.30 13.17
C SER A 163 -13.38 6.21 13.51
N ARG A 164 -12.91 5.11 14.11
CA ARG A 164 -11.49 4.82 14.37
C ARG A 164 -10.79 4.32 13.11
N LEU A 165 -11.47 3.50 12.31
CA LEU A 165 -10.95 2.98 11.04
C LEU A 165 -10.75 4.08 9.98
N CYS A 166 -11.58 5.13 10.03
CA CYS A 166 -11.48 6.28 9.14
C CYS A 166 -10.33 7.25 9.49
N GLN A 167 -9.76 7.18 10.69
CA GLN A 167 -8.75 8.14 11.14
C GLN A 167 -7.37 7.80 10.54
N SER A 168 -6.93 8.62 9.58
CA SER A 168 -5.62 8.48 8.88
C SER A 168 -4.38 8.55 9.79
N PHE A 169 -4.54 8.95 11.05
CA PHE A 169 -3.44 9.11 12.02
C PHE A 169 -3.57 8.19 13.24
N ALA A 170 -4.52 7.25 13.24
CA ALA A 170 -4.60 6.24 14.28
C ALA A 170 -3.41 5.29 14.14
N PHE A 171 -2.28 5.70 14.71
CA PHE A 171 -1.16 4.82 15.00
C PHE A 171 -1.73 3.72 15.89
N ASP A 172 -1.85 2.52 15.35
CA ASP A 172 -2.26 1.32 16.08
C ASP A 172 -3.79 1.17 16.32
N VAL A 173 -4.56 0.90 15.24
CA VAL A 173 -5.95 0.45 15.36
C VAL A 173 -5.96 -1.05 15.71
N HIS A 174 -6.18 -1.35 17.00
CA HIS A 174 -6.22 -2.73 17.49
C HIS A 174 -7.38 -3.00 18.45
N CYS A 175 -7.62 -4.27 18.69
CA CYS A 175 -8.37 -4.81 19.84
C CYS A 175 -7.45 -5.68 20.67
N SER A 176 -7.74 -5.83 21.96
CA SER A 176 -6.93 -6.64 22.86
C SER A 176 -7.80 -7.55 23.72
N PHE A 177 -7.41 -8.82 23.82
CA PHE A 177 -8.00 -9.82 24.69
C PHE A 177 -7.02 -10.11 25.82
N SER A 178 -7.43 -9.81 27.05
CA SER A 178 -6.67 -10.18 28.25
C SER A 178 -6.96 -11.64 28.56
N LEU A 179 -5.88 -12.40 28.76
CA LEU A 179 -5.92 -13.83 29.02
C LEU A 179 -5.32 -14.09 30.40
N ASP A 180 -5.74 -15.18 31.03
CA ASP A 180 -5.10 -15.76 32.19
C ASP A 180 -4.76 -17.22 31.91
N SER A 181 -3.53 -17.60 32.25
CA SER A 181 -3.13 -19.01 32.21
C SER A 181 -3.74 -19.72 33.41
N THR A 182 -4.58 -20.73 33.16
CA THR A 182 -5.22 -21.54 34.19
C THR A 182 -4.31 -22.66 34.71
N THR A 183 -2.99 -22.54 34.54
CA THR A 183 -2.03 -23.49 35.13
C THR A 183 -2.08 -23.37 36.65
N SER A 184 -2.64 -24.39 37.30
CA SER A 184 -2.70 -24.50 38.76
C SER A 184 -1.32 -24.33 39.38
N ALA A 185 -1.22 -23.59 40.48
CA ALA A 185 0.04 -23.27 41.19
C ALA A 185 0.89 -24.51 41.53
N SER A 186 0.29 -25.70 41.62
CA SER A 186 0.95 -27.00 41.81
C SER A 186 1.73 -27.53 40.59
N GLN A 187 1.49 -27.02 39.38
CA GLN A 187 2.26 -27.36 38.17
C GLN A 187 3.41 -26.39 37.88
N LYS A 188 3.43 -25.20 38.48
CA LYS A 188 4.51 -24.21 38.32
C LYS A 188 5.86 -24.70 38.87
N ILE A 189 5.86 -25.62 39.83
CA ILE A 189 7.08 -26.15 40.49
C ILE A 189 7.81 -27.20 39.61
N PHE A 190 7.11 -27.84 38.66
CA PHE A 190 7.69 -28.82 37.73
C PHE A 190 7.94 -28.26 36.31
N GLN A 191 7.55 -27.00 36.04
CA GLN A 191 7.57 -26.38 34.71
C GLN A 191 8.75 -25.44 34.44
N ASP A 192 9.75 -25.37 35.33
CA ASP A 192 10.98 -24.58 35.09
C ASP A 192 11.80 -25.07 33.87
N ASN A 193 11.39 -26.16 33.21
CA ASN A 193 12.03 -26.69 32.00
C ASN A 193 11.05 -26.99 30.84
N CYS A 194 9.78 -26.59 30.90
CA CYS A 194 8.83 -26.79 29.79
C CYS A 194 8.19 -25.47 29.41
N CYS A 195 8.23 -25.16 28.11
CA CYS A 195 7.82 -23.90 27.50
C CYS A 195 6.51 -23.34 28.09
N PRO A 196 6.37 -22.01 28.22
CA PRO A 196 5.09 -21.40 28.58
C PRO A 196 3.99 -22.00 27.70
N SER A 197 2.87 -22.40 28.32
CA SER A 197 1.78 -23.13 27.67
C SER A 197 1.44 -22.51 26.32
N SER A 198 1.66 -23.27 25.23
CA SER A 198 1.37 -22.79 23.87
C SER A 198 -0.08 -22.31 23.77
N LEU A 199 -0.25 -21.09 23.29
CA LEU A 199 -1.55 -20.49 23.04
C LEU A 199 -1.93 -20.78 21.59
N THR A 200 -3.04 -21.49 21.39
CA THR A 200 -3.74 -21.51 20.11
C THR A 200 -5.13 -20.92 20.28
N ALA A 201 -5.58 -20.14 19.30
CA ALA A 201 -6.90 -19.53 19.36
C ALA A 201 -7.49 -19.35 17.95
N HIS A 202 -8.82 -19.32 17.88
CA HIS A 202 -9.56 -19.06 16.65
C HIS A 202 -10.39 -17.79 16.81
N LEU A 203 -10.13 -16.81 15.94
CA LEU A 203 -10.92 -15.60 15.87
C LEU A 203 -11.68 -15.55 14.55
N VAL A 204 -12.91 -15.08 14.63
CA VAL A 204 -13.76 -14.76 13.48
C VAL A 204 -13.93 -13.25 13.44
N ILE A 205 -13.52 -12.68 12.32
CA ILE A 205 -13.45 -11.23 12.13
C ILE A 205 -14.32 -10.87 10.92
N TYR A 206 -15.32 -10.01 11.12
CA TYR A 206 -16.30 -9.67 10.10
C TYR A 206 -16.72 -8.20 10.21
N GLN A 207 -17.37 -7.66 9.17
CA GLN A 207 -17.93 -6.31 9.23
C GLN A 207 -19.42 -6.41 9.55
N LYS A 208 -20.00 -5.48 10.34
CA LYS A 208 -21.41 -5.57 10.81
C LYS A 208 -22.43 -5.76 9.68
N ASP A 209 -22.14 -5.26 8.50
CA ASP A 209 -22.96 -5.33 7.29
C ASP A 209 -22.67 -6.57 6.42
N ASP A 210 -21.66 -7.38 6.78
CA ASP A 210 -21.11 -8.44 5.92
C ASP A 210 -20.48 -9.56 6.76
N TYR A 211 -21.32 -10.47 7.23
CA TYR A 211 -20.88 -11.67 7.96
C TYR A 211 -20.37 -12.78 7.04
N GLU A 212 -20.88 -12.86 5.80
CA GLU A 212 -20.50 -13.90 4.83
C GLU A 212 -19.02 -13.80 4.43
N SER A 213 -18.47 -12.59 4.44
CA SER A 213 -17.05 -12.34 4.15
C SER A 213 -16.14 -12.45 5.38
N ALA A 214 -16.56 -13.17 6.43
CA ALA A 214 -15.80 -13.32 7.66
C ALA A 214 -14.43 -13.96 7.42
N VAL A 215 -13.41 -13.38 8.05
CA VAL A 215 -12.03 -13.86 8.05
C VAL A 215 -11.77 -14.68 9.30
N HIS A 216 -11.31 -15.90 9.10
CA HIS A 216 -10.89 -16.81 10.16
C HIS A 216 -9.39 -16.65 10.43
N LEU A 217 -9.05 -16.12 11.60
CA LEU A 217 -7.68 -15.93 12.05
C LEU A 217 -7.29 -17.01 13.07
N LYS A 218 -6.39 -17.91 12.65
CA LYS A 218 -5.86 -18.97 13.51
C LYS A 218 -4.57 -18.50 14.17
N VAL A 219 -4.63 -18.25 15.47
CA VAL A 219 -3.51 -17.85 16.32
C VAL A 219 -2.76 -19.09 16.79
N ASP A 220 -1.44 -19.07 16.61
CA ASP A 220 -0.52 -20.05 17.17
C ASP A 220 0.73 -19.36 17.70
N SER A 221 0.91 -19.39 19.02
CA SER A 221 2.06 -18.79 19.69
C SER A 221 3.39 -19.44 19.35
N ASN A 222 3.39 -20.69 18.87
CA ASN A 222 4.59 -21.42 18.49
C ASN A 222 4.94 -21.25 17.01
N SER A 223 4.04 -20.66 16.22
CA SER A 223 4.27 -20.41 14.81
C SER A 223 5.47 -19.50 14.58
N TRP A 224 6.16 -19.76 13.47
CA TRP A 224 7.30 -18.98 12.98
C TRP A 224 6.85 -18.22 11.74
N LEU A 225 6.20 -17.08 11.95
CA LEU A 225 5.68 -16.24 10.88
C LEU A 225 6.70 -15.18 10.50
N ASN A 226 7.00 -15.05 9.21
CA ASN A 226 7.73 -13.92 8.66
C ASN A 226 6.77 -13.00 7.92
N ILE A 227 6.68 -11.74 8.36
CA ILE A 227 5.83 -10.74 7.69
C ILE A 227 6.24 -10.54 6.23
N GLU A 228 7.52 -10.76 5.88
CA GLU A 228 8.04 -10.60 4.52
C GLU A 228 7.37 -11.52 3.51
N ASP A 229 6.91 -12.71 3.94
CA ASP A 229 6.18 -13.65 3.09
C ASP A 229 4.79 -13.12 2.68
N HIS A 230 4.27 -12.16 3.47
CA HIS A 230 2.99 -11.50 3.24
C HIS A 230 3.13 -10.09 2.67
N LEU A 231 4.36 -9.58 2.58
CA LEU A 231 4.61 -8.33 1.90
C LEU A 231 4.45 -8.55 0.39
N ARG A 232 3.81 -7.58 -0.27
CA ARG A 232 3.79 -7.60 -1.73
C ARG A 232 5.22 -7.51 -2.25
N PRO A 233 5.59 -8.32 -3.26
CA PRO A 233 6.92 -8.24 -3.83
C PRO A 233 7.13 -6.85 -4.43
N PHE A 234 8.07 -6.10 -3.86
CA PHE A 234 8.58 -4.90 -4.49
C PHE A 234 9.66 -5.35 -5.47
N GLN A 235 9.27 -5.73 -6.67
CA GLN A 235 10.24 -6.08 -7.71
C GLN A 235 10.99 -4.81 -8.15
N PRO A 236 12.29 -4.89 -8.41
CA PRO A 236 13.05 -3.76 -8.92
C PRO A 236 12.40 -3.26 -10.23
N ALA A 237 12.29 -1.94 -10.33
CA ALA A 237 11.77 -1.29 -11.53
C ALA A 237 12.57 -1.71 -12.77
N VAL A 238 11.87 -1.91 -13.88
CA VAL A 238 12.51 -2.07 -15.19
C VAL A 238 13.22 -0.76 -15.53
N ARG A 239 14.47 -0.83 -15.99
CA ARG A 239 15.25 0.37 -16.34
C ARG A 239 15.81 0.25 -17.74
N LEU A 240 15.63 1.29 -18.55
CA LEU A 240 16.38 1.46 -19.78
C LEU A 240 17.74 2.05 -19.45
N PRO A 241 18.82 1.64 -20.15
CA PRO A 241 20.05 2.40 -20.12
C PRO A 241 19.79 3.84 -20.56
N GLN A 242 20.44 4.79 -19.90
CA GLN A 242 20.22 6.22 -20.17
C GLN A 242 20.44 6.57 -21.65
N ALA A 243 21.42 5.94 -22.32
CA ALA A 243 21.68 6.14 -23.74
C ALA A 243 20.48 5.76 -24.63
N VAL A 244 19.88 4.60 -24.39
CA VAL A 244 18.70 4.11 -25.14
C VAL A 244 17.49 5.00 -24.87
N LYS A 245 17.29 5.38 -23.61
CA LYS A 245 16.20 6.30 -23.23
C LYS A 245 16.34 7.66 -23.90
N ALA A 246 17.55 8.23 -23.92
CA ALA A 246 17.83 9.50 -24.57
C ALA A 246 17.64 9.43 -26.09
N GLU A 247 18.09 8.35 -26.73
CA GLU A 247 17.89 8.10 -28.17
C GLU A 247 16.41 8.04 -28.54
N ILE A 248 15.62 7.22 -27.82
CA ILE A 248 14.16 7.13 -28.03
C ILE A 248 13.50 8.49 -27.77
N SER A 249 13.93 9.21 -26.73
CA SER A 249 13.34 10.52 -26.39
C SER A 249 13.60 11.57 -27.47
N ALA A 250 14.83 11.64 -28.00
CA ALA A 250 15.18 12.54 -29.10
C ALA A 250 14.35 12.28 -30.36
N MET A 251 13.94 11.03 -30.59
CA MET A 251 13.05 10.67 -31.69
C MET A 251 11.59 11.10 -31.41
N LEU A 252 11.09 10.96 -30.18
CA LEU A 252 9.68 11.15 -29.85
C LEU A 252 9.31 12.58 -29.38
N ASP A 253 10.28 13.38 -28.94
CA ASP A 253 10.07 14.74 -28.43
C ASP A 253 9.60 15.75 -29.50
N PRO A 254 10.13 15.74 -30.75
CA PRO A 254 9.67 16.64 -31.78
C PRO A 254 8.17 16.44 -32.08
N PRO A 255 7.34 17.49 -32.01
CA PRO A 255 5.92 17.37 -32.28
C PRO A 255 5.69 17.03 -33.75
N LEU A 256 4.84 16.05 -34.02
CA LEU A 256 4.46 15.63 -35.36
C LEU A 256 3.00 15.99 -35.62
N GLU A 257 2.68 16.46 -36.83
CA GLU A 257 1.29 16.73 -37.26
C GLU A 257 0.41 15.48 -37.23
N SER A 258 1.02 14.31 -37.47
CA SER A 258 0.36 13.01 -37.37
C SER A 258 0.03 12.59 -35.93
N GLY A 259 0.55 13.31 -34.93
CA GLY A 259 0.38 12.98 -33.52
C GLY A 259 1.18 11.77 -33.04
N ASN A 260 2.01 11.15 -33.88
CA ASN A 260 2.82 9.96 -33.55
C ASN A 260 4.11 10.31 -32.78
N ASP A 261 3.96 11.17 -31.78
CA ASP A 261 5.02 11.67 -30.91
C ASP A 261 4.76 11.24 -29.45
N TRP A 262 5.46 11.87 -28.51
CA TRP A 262 5.31 11.64 -27.08
C TRP A 262 3.86 11.69 -26.58
N ARG A 263 2.97 12.46 -27.21
CA ARG A 263 1.55 12.55 -26.81
C ARG A 263 0.83 11.23 -27.03
N MET A 264 1.06 10.57 -28.17
CA MET A 264 0.46 9.26 -28.45
C MET A 264 1.08 8.18 -27.55
N LEU A 265 2.38 8.26 -27.23
CA LEU A 265 2.99 7.34 -26.25
C LEU A 265 2.33 7.49 -24.88
N ALA A 266 2.08 8.73 -24.42
CA ALA A 266 1.38 9.00 -23.17
C ALA A 266 -0.02 8.38 -23.15
N HIS A 267 -0.77 8.43 -24.27
CA HIS A 267 -2.09 7.81 -24.38
C HIS A 267 -2.01 6.29 -24.30
N LEU A 268 -1.08 5.66 -25.02
CA LEU A 268 -0.89 4.20 -25.01
C LEU A 268 -0.48 3.67 -23.64
N LEU A 269 0.29 4.46 -22.89
CA LEU A 269 0.69 4.14 -21.52
C LEU A 269 -0.39 4.48 -20.48
N GLY A 270 -1.48 5.15 -20.86
CA GLY A 270 -2.55 5.55 -19.93
C GLY A 270 -2.11 6.62 -18.94
N VAL A 271 -1.23 7.54 -19.36
CA VAL A 271 -0.67 8.65 -18.56
C VAL A 271 -1.02 10.02 -19.16
N ALA A 272 -1.93 10.06 -20.14
CA ALA A 272 -2.28 11.27 -20.88
C ALA A 272 -3.29 12.20 -20.20
N HIS A 273 -3.68 11.98 -18.95
CA HIS A 273 -4.72 12.78 -18.28
C HIS A 273 -4.31 14.25 -18.04
N TYR A 274 -3.01 14.53 -17.96
CA TYR A 274 -2.49 15.90 -17.79
C TYR A 274 -1.25 16.14 -18.67
N LEU A 275 -1.46 16.16 -19.99
CA LEU A 275 -0.40 16.43 -20.99
C LEU A 275 0.34 17.76 -20.82
N PRO A 276 -0.29 18.89 -20.40
CA PRO A 276 0.42 20.15 -20.21
C PRO A 276 1.64 20.05 -19.29
N TYR A 277 1.58 19.17 -18.27
CA TYR A 277 2.73 18.91 -17.40
C TYR A 277 3.96 18.37 -18.12
N PHE A 278 3.76 17.47 -19.09
CA PHE A 278 4.88 16.92 -19.86
C PHE A 278 5.37 17.92 -20.89
N ALA A 279 4.47 18.71 -21.48
CA ALA A 279 4.80 19.73 -22.46
C ALA A 279 5.66 20.87 -21.89
N SER A 280 5.57 21.17 -20.60
CA SER A 280 6.39 22.21 -19.94
C SER A 280 7.83 21.79 -19.65
N ARG A 281 8.25 20.62 -20.12
CA ARG A 281 9.52 19.97 -19.77
C ARG A 281 10.47 19.95 -20.95
N SER A 282 11.77 19.90 -20.66
CA SER A 282 12.81 19.86 -21.69
C SER A 282 12.72 18.62 -22.58
N SER A 283 12.33 17.48 -22.01
CA SER A 283 12.04 16.23 -22.74
C SER A 283 10.76 15.58 -22.17
N PRO A 284 9.61 15.76 -22.84
CA PRO A 284 8.37 15.08 -22.49
C PRO A 284 8.51 13.55 -22.52
N SER A 285 9.17 13.01 -23.54
CA SER A 285 9.32 11.57 -23.75
C SER A 285 10.17 10.92 -22.66
N GLU A 286 11.26 11.57 -22.23
CA GLU A 286 12.12 11.02 -21.19
C GLU A 286 11.36 10.88 -19.86
N LEU A 287 10.51 11.85 -19.52
CA LEU A 287 9.67 11.80 -18.32
C LEU A 287 8.61 10.72 -18.41
N ILE A 288 7.97 10.55 -19.56
CA ILE A 288 7.01 9.48 -19.81
C ILE A 288 7.69 8.11 -19.67
N LEU A 289 8.89 7.93 -20.22
CA LEU A 289 9.66 6.70 -20.08
C LEU A 289 10.10 6.47 -18.63
N THR A 290 10.54 7.51 -17.92
CA THR A 290 10.89 7.43 -16.49
C THR A 290 9.69 7.02 -15.64
N LEU A 291 8.49 7.52 -15.97
CA LEU A 291 7.25 7.11 -15.33
C LEU A 291 6.92 5.65 -15.67
N TRP A 292 7.02 5.23 -16.93
CA TRP A 292 6.82 3.85 -17.37
C TRP A 292 7.73 2.87 -16.62
N GLU A 293 9.03 3.16 -16.53
CA GLU A 293 10.01 2.36 -15.79
C GLU A 293 9.59 2.11 -14.34
N SER A 294 8.99 3.11 -13.69
CA SER A 294 8.57 3.00 -12.29
C SER A 294 7.33 2.14 -12.06
N ARG A 295 6.50 2.01 -13.10
CA ARG A 295 5.23 1.27 -13.08
C ARG A 295 5.47 -0.21 -13.37
N GLU A 296 6.36 -0.51 -14.31
CA GLU A 296 6.63 -1.87 -14.74
C GLU A 296 7.70 -2.58 -13.88
N GLN A 297 7.49 -3.88 -13.68
CA GLN A 297 8.24 -4.68 -12.70
C GLN A 297 8.85 -5.96 -13.28
N ASN A 298 8.67 -6.24 -14.58
CA ASN A 298 9.18 -7.46 -15.22
C ASN A 298 9.60 -7.24 -16.68
N CYS A 299 10.32 -8.20 -17.25
CA CYS A 299 10.86 -8.14 -18.60
C CYS A 299 9.79 -8.03 -19.71
N THR A 300 8.53 -8.43 -19.46
CA THR A 300 7.44 -8.26 -20.45
C THR A 300 7.16 -6.79 -20.74
N ALA A 301 7.58 -5.89 -19.85
CA ALA A 301 7.50 -4.45 -20.04
C ALA A 301 8.15 -3.97 -21.33
N PHE A 302 9.34 -4.48 -21.65
CA PHE A 302 10.05 -4.11 -22.88
C PHE A 302 9.29 -4.55 -24.12
N VAL A 303 8.68 -5.74 -24.09
CA VAL A 303 7.83 -6.25 -25.17
C VAL A 303 6.59 -5.36 -25.36
N LYS A 304 5.94 -4.95 -24.26
CA LYS A 304 4.79 -4.01 -24.31
C LYS A 304 5.21 -2.65 -24.88
N LEU A 305 6.35 -2.11 -24.44
CA LEU A 305 6.87 -0.84 -24.95
C LEU A 305 7.17 -0.93 -26.45
N ALA A 306 7.84 -2.00 -26.87
CA ALA A 306 8.12 -2.28 -28.28
C ALA A 306 6.83 -2.39 -29.12
N HIS A 307 5.80 -3.06 -28.58
CA HIS A 307 4.49 -3.12 -29.21
C HIS A 307 3.85 -1.73 -29.36
N PHE A 308 3.92 -0.88 -28.33
CA PHE A 308 3.41 0.50 -28.42
C PHE A 308 4.14 1.33 -29.47
N LEU A 309 5.48 1.28 -29.53
CA LEU A 309 6.26 2.01 -30.54
C LEU A 309 5.87 1.60 -31.97
N ARG A 310 5.66 0.30 -32.21
CA ARG A 310 5.16 -0.20 -33.50
C ARG A 310 3.74 0.25 -33.79
N LYS A 311 2.85 0.22 -32.79
CA LYS A 311 1.47 0.70 -32.92
C LYS A 311 1.41 2.18 -33.30
N MET A 312 2.36 2.98 -32.82
CA MET A 312 2.53 4.40 -33.17
C MET A 312 3.21 4.62 -34.53
N ARG A 313 3.60 3.56 -35.25
CA ARG A 313 4.37 3.62 -36.50
C ARG A 313 5.72 4.32 -36.35
N ARG A 314 6.35 4.20 -35.18
CA ARG A 314 7.69 4.73 -34.88
C ARG A 314 8.72 3.61 -34.94
N GLU A 315 9.04 3.19 -36.17
CA GLU A 315 9.99 2.11 -36.43
C GLU A 315 11.41 2.49 -35.99
N ASP A 316 11.78 3.75 -36.13
CA ASP A 316 13.03 4.32 -35.63
C ASP A 316 13.22 4.08 -34.13
N ALA A 317 12.24 4.46 -33.31
CA ALA A 317 12.28 4.27 -31.87
C ALA A 317 12.20 2.78 -31.48
N TYR A 318 11.41 1.99 -32.22
CA TYR A 318 11.36 0.54 -32.03
C TYR A 318 12.72 -0.12 -32.29
N MET A 319 13.43 0.29 -33.35
CA MET A 319 14.73 -0.25 -33.69
C MET A 319 15.78 0.10 -32.63
N ALA A 320 15.77 1.32 -32.08
CA ALA A 320 16.64 1.68 -30.96
C ALA A 320 16.43 0.76 -29.74
N LEU A 321 15.17 0.50 -29.37
CA LEU A 321 14.85 -0.44 -28.29
C LEU A 321 15.25 -1.89 -28.65
N SER A 322 14.94 -2.35 -29.86
CA SER A 322 15.24 -3.71 -30.30
C SER A 322 16.74 -3.99 -30.37
N ASN A 323 17.54 -3.02 -30.81
CA ASN A 323 18.99 -3.15 -30.84
C ASN A 323 19.54 -3.36 -29.43
N TYR A 324 19.05 -2.60 -28.44
CA TYR A 324 19.40 -2.82 -27.05
C TYR A 324 19.00 -4.22 -26.55
N LEU A 325 17.76 -4.65 -26.83
CA LEU A 325 17.29 -5.97 -26.39
C LEU A 325 18.07 -7.15 -27.01
N ASN A 326 18.68 -6.96 -28.18
CA ASN A 326 19.53 -7.97 -28.81
C ASN A 326 20.96 -8.00 -28.21
N THR A 327 21.33 -7.02 -27.39
CA THR A 327 22.65 -6.95 -26.74
C THR A 327 22.70 -7.54 -25.34
N ILE A 328 21.55 -7.95 -24.79
CA ILE A 328 21.39 -8.55 -23.46
C ILE A 328 21.03 -10.04 -23.57
#